data_AF-A0A540UX22-F1
#
_entry.id   AF-A0A540UX22-F1
#
_cell.length_a   1.000
_cell.length_b   1.000
_cell.length_c   1.000
_cell.angle_alpha   90.00
_cell.angle_beta   90.00
_cell.angle_gamma   90.00
#
_symmetry.space_group_name_H-M   'P 1'
#
loop_
_entity.id
_entity.type
_entity.pdbx_description
1 polymer ?
#
loop_
_entity_poly.entity_id
_entity_poly.type
_entity_poly.pdbx_seq_one_letter_code
_entity_poly.pdbx_strand_id
1 'polypeptide(L)'
;MNELLVFGELHEFLSGLGTMQCKIAGKSLSLGYIPFTMRGGYCKFATLYGDKRYQCLILHVEPGNPESARGKLLQKEIQEMLNFDIQKIRSFQLKKHEVYVPFEVVDSKEKMDLLKNFIEKQYMAFKENN
;
A
#
# COMPACT_ATOMS: atom_id res chain seq x y z
N MET A 1 8.37 -16.04 1.44
CA MET A 1 9.38 -15.13 0.88
C MET A 1 9.99 -14.35 2.03
N ASN A 2 11.23 -13.88 1.92
CA ASN A 2 11.81 -13.01 2.95
C ASN A 2 11.21 -11.59 2.83
N GLU A 3 10.88 -10.95 3.95
CA GLU A 3 10.28 -9.60 4.00
C GLU A 3 11.13 -8.53 3.31
N LEU A 4 12.47 -8.66 3.31
CA LEU A 4 13.37 -7.78 2.56
C LEU A 4 13.19 -7.94 1.05
N LEU A 5 12.95 -9.17 0.58
CA LEU A 5 12.65 -9.42 -0.84
C LEU A 5 11.28 -8.83 -1.20
N VAL A 6 10.29 -9.01 -0.32
CA VAL A 6 8.96 -8.39 -0.48
C VAL A 6 9.07 -6.88 -0.57
N PHE A 7 9.84 -6.24 0.32
CA PHE A 7 10.07 -4.80 0.30
C PHE A 7 10.75 -4.35 -1.00
N GLY A 8 11.83 -5.02 -1.41
CA GLY A 8 12.57 -4.66 -2.62
C GLY A 8 11.72 -4.77 -3.88
N GLU A 9 10.98 -5.89 -4.01
CA GLU A 9 10.12 -6.15 -5.16
C GLU A 9 8.91 -5.20 -5.22
N LEU A 10 8.29 -4.90 -4.07
CA LEU A 10 7.25 -3.88 -4.00
C LEU A 10 7.81 -2.48 -4.28
N HIS A 11 9.05 -2.18 -3.85
CA HIS A 11 9.66 -0.90 -4.13
C HIS A 11 9.88 -0.68 -5.62
N GLU A 12 10.44 -1.69 -6.30
CA GLU A 12 10.64 -1.68 -7.74
C GLU A 12 9.31 -1.57 -8.49
N PHE A 13 8.34 -2.43 -8.12
CA PHE A 13 7.02 -2.43 -8.74
C PHE A 13 6.30 -1.09 -8.58
N LEU A 14 6.23 -0.58 -7.35
CA LEU A 14 5.59 0.70 -7.06
C LEU A 14 6.26 1.82 -7.85
N SER A 15 7.59 1.82 -7.95
CA SER A 15 8.39 2.78 -8.74
C SER A 15 8.17 2.68 -10.26
N GLY A 16 7.67 1.55 -10.74
CA GLY A 16 7.38 1.29 -12.14
C GLY A 16 5.96 1.63 -12.59
N LEU A 17 5.02 1.92 -11.68
CA LEU A 17 3.60 2.18 -12.02
C LEU A 17 3.38 3.44 -12.87
N GLY A 18 4.34 4.37 -12.94
CA GLY A 18 4.27 5.55 -13.79
C GLY A 18 5.15 6.68 -13.29
N THR A 19 4.88 7.93 -13.71
CA THR A 19 5.62 9.09 -13.21
C THR A 19 5.25 9.35 -11.75
N MET A 20 6.19 9.13 -10.83
CA MET A 20 5.99 9.35 -9.41
C MET A 20 7.20 9.98 -8.72
N GLN A 21 6.93 10.65 -7.60
CA GLN A 21 7.92 11.08 -6.65
C GLN A 21 8.03 10.05 -5.52
N CYS A 22 9.22 9.50 -5.33
CA CYS A 22 9.55 8.70 -4.16
C CYS A 22 10.18 9.58 -3.08
N LYS A 23 9.61 9.61 -1.86
CA LYS A 23 10.14 10.36 -0.72
C LYS A 23 10.54 9.41 0.40
N ILE A 24 11.78 9.56 0.86
CA ILE A 24 12.29 8.86 2.05
C ILE A 24 12.00 9.72 3.28
N ALA A 25 11.38 9.17 4.31
CA ALA A 25 11.25 9.86 5.59
C ALA A 25 12.62 9.88 6.29
N GLY A 26 13.13 11.07 6.63
CA GLY A 26 14.52 11.26 7.11
C GLY A 26 14.90 10.57 8.44
N LYS A 27 14.00 9.82 9.09
CA LYS A 27 14.23 9.11 10.35
C LYS A 27 13.64 7.68 10.41
N SER A 28 13.02 7.18 9.34
CA SER A 28 12.45 5.84 9.29
C SER A 28 12.71 5.20 7.94
N LEU A 29 12.79 3.87 7.87
CA LEU A 29 12.84 3.14 6.60
C LEU A 29 11.44 3.14 5.97
N SER A 30 10.97 4.33 5.60
CA SER A 30 9.63 4.55 5.04
C SER A 30 9.74 5.27 3.70
N LEU A 31 9.23 4.64 2.66
CA LEU A 31 9.20 5.15 1.30
C LEU A 31 7.78 5.55 0.94
N GLY A 32 7.53 6.83 0.74
CA GLY A 32 6.26 7.36 0.27
C GLY A 32 6.25 7.52 -1.25
N TYR A 33 5.18 7.06 -1.89
CA TYR A 33 4.98 7.12 -3.33
C TYR A 33 3.87 8.11 -3.65
N ILE A 34 4.21 9.17 -4.36
CA ILE A 34 3.31 10.26 -4.72
C ILE A 34 3.26 10.36 -6.25
N PRO A 35 2.19 9.91 -6.91
CA PRO A 35 2.07 10.05 -8.35
C PRO A 35 1.91 11.51 -8.76
N PHE A 36 2.42 11.84 -9.95
CA PHE A 36 2.14 13.14 -10.57
C PHE A 36 0.73 13.10 -11.18
N THR A 37 -0.17 13.92 -10.67
CA THR A 37 -1.55 14.06 -11.17
C THR A 37 -1.68 15.37 -11.95
N MET A 38 -2.50 15.38 -13.01
CA MET A 38 -2.69 16.58 -13.83
C MET A 38 -3.43 17.71 -13.09
N ARG A 39 -4.16 17.39 -12.01
CA ARG A 39 -4.87 18.37 -11.19
C ARG A 39 -4.02 19.00 -10.07
N GLY A 40 -2.72 18.73 -10.02
CA GLY A 40 -1.79 19.39 -9.10
C GLY A 40 -1.90 18.94 -7.63
N GLY A 41 -2.71 17.92 -7.33
CA GLY A 41 -2.83 17.34 -6.00
C GLY A 41 -1.71 16.33 -5.72
N TYR A 42 -0.82 16.64 -4.77
CA TYR A 42 0.23 15.73 -4.29
C TYR A 42 -0.29 14.79 -3.19
N CYS A 43 -1.32 14.01 -3.51
CA CYS A 43 -1.82 12.99 -2.61
C CYS A 43 -0.91 11.76 -2.66
N LYS A 44 -0.44 11.30 -1.50
CA LYS A 44 0.34 10.07 -1.41
C LYS A 44 -0.56 8.89 -1.81
N PHE A 45 -0.05 8.00 -2.65
CA PHE A 45 -0.75 6.79 -3.08
C PHE A 45 -0.35 5.58 -2.22
N ALA A 46 0.95 5.40 -1.96
CA ALA A 46 1.44 4.26 -1.20
C ALA A 46 2.52 4.67 -0.20
N THR A 47 2.70 3.87 0.83
CA THR A 47 3.87 3.92 1.71
C THR A 47 4.37 2.51 1.97
N LEU A 48 5.65 2.25 1.70
CA LEU A 48 6.33 1.07 2.22
C LEU A 48 7.01 1.44 3.52
N TYR A 49 6.63 0.76 4.59
CA TYR A 49 7.34 0.80 5.86
C TYR A 49 8.17 -0.46 5.99
N GLY A 50 9.46 -0.33 6.30
CA GLY A 50 10.35 -1.46 6.59
C GLY A 50 11.15 -1.28 7.89
N ASP A 51 10.62 -0.47 8.82
CA ASP A 51 11.18 -0.42 10.18
C ASP A 51 10.78 -1.69 10.96
N LYS A 52 11.60 -2.15 11.90
CA LYS A 52 11.47 -3.46 12.58
C LYS A 52 10.10 -3.73 13.22
N ARG A 53 9.34 -2.68 13.55
CA ARG A 53 8.00 -2.80 14.15
C ARG A 53 6.85 -2.62 13.14
N TYR A 54 7.15 -2.11 11.94
CA TYR A 54 6.20 -1.77 10.89
C TYR A 54 6.81 -2.18 9.54
N GLN A 55 6.64 -3.45 9.17
CA GLN A 55 6.99 -4.01 7.88
C GLN A 55 5.72 -4.25 7.09
N CYS A 56 5.25 -3.20 6.42
CA CYS A 56 3.99 -3.26 5.70
C CYS A 56 3.94 -2.28 4.52
N LEU A 57 3.10 -2.65 3.57
CA LEU A 57 2.57 -1.74 2.58
C LEU A 57 1.33 -1.06 3.15
N ILE A 58 1.24 0.25 2.95
CA ILE A 58 0.04 1.04 3.18
C ILE A 58 -0.38 1.67 1.86
N LEU A 59 -1.59 1.39 1.40
CA LEU A 59 -2.22 2.10 0.30
C LEU A 59 -3.15 3.17 0.85
N HIS A 60 -3.04 4.39 0.32
CA HIS A 60 -3.85 5.54 0.66
C HIS A 60 -4.97 5.65 -0.36
N VAL A 61 -6.20 5.41 0.08
CA VAL A 61 -7.37 5.38 -0.80
C VAL A 61 -8.30 6.54 -0.47
N GLU A 62 -8.67 7.31 -1.49
CA GLU A 62 -9.45 8.54 -1.35
C GLU A 62 -8.89 9.53 -0.30
N PRO A 63 -7.60 9.90 -0.39
CA PRO A 63 -7.02 10.91 0.50
C PRO A 63 -7.76 12.24 0.33
N GLY A 64 -8.46 12.67 1.38
CA GLY A 64 -9.29 13.89 1.37
C GLY A 64 -10.75 13.66 1.76
N ASN A 65 -11.23 12.41 1.79
CA ASN A 65 -12.58 12.09 2.26
C ASN A 65 -12.54 11.24 3.56
N PRO A 66 -12.57 11.86 4.75
CA PRO A 66 -12.49 11.15 6.03
C PRO A 66 -13.71 10.27 6.32
N GLU A 67 -14.83 10.49 5.64
CA GLU A 67 -16.06 9.69 5.79
C GLU A 67 -16.13 8.50 4.83
N SER A 68 -15.16 8.37 3.90
CA SER A 68 -15.13 7.23 3.00
C SER A 68 -14.97 5.90 3.75
N ALA A 69 -15.81 4.93 3.40
CA ALA A 69 -15.71 3.55 3.86
C ALA A 69 -14.82 2.68 2.95
N ARG A 70 -14.29 3.25 1.86
CA ARG A 70 -13.62 2.49 0.80
C ARG A 70 -12.39 1.73 1.28
N GLY A 71 -11.55 2.33 2.14
CA GLY A 71 -10.39 1.63 2.70
C GLY A 71 -10.77 0.41 3.54
N LYS A 72 -11.87 0.47 4.29
CA LYS A 72 -12.37 -0.72 5.02
C LYS A 72 -12.84 -1.83 4.10
N LEU A 73 -13.52 -1.49 2.99
CA LEU A 73 -13.98 -2.48 2.02
C LEU A 73 -12.78 -3.14 1.32
N LEU A 74 -11.85 -2.33 0.84
CA LEU A 74 -10.62 -2.80 0.19
C LEU A 74 -9.71 -3.59 1.14
N GLN A 75 -9.67 -3.23 2.43
CA GLN A 75 -8.97 -4.01 3.45
C GLN A 75 -9.56 -5.42 3.59
N LYS A 76 -10.89 -5.57 3.57
CA LYS A 76 -11.52 -6.89 3.61
C LYS A 76 -11.19 -7.70 2.36
N GLU A 77 -11.30 -7.07 1.18
CA GLU A 77 -10.99 -7.71 -0.10
C GLU A 77 -9.55 -8.25 -0.13
N ILE A 78 -8.56 -7.45 0.25
CA ILE A 78 -7.16 -7.90 0.22
C ILE A 78 -6.85 -8.97 1.27
N GLN A 79 -7.54 -8.92 2.42
CA GLN A 79 -7.45 -9.96 3.46
C GLN A 79 -7.99 -11.30 2.98
N GLU A 80 -9.12 -11.30 2.27
CA GLU A 80 -9.69 -12.50 1.66
C GLU A 80 -8.77 -13.02 0.54
N MET A 81 -8.28 -12.13 -0.32
CA MET A 81 -7.41 -12.49 -1.45
C MET A 81 -6.07 -13.10 -1.01
N LEU A 82 -5.45 -12.56 0.03
CA LEU A 82 -4.16 -13.04 0.55
C LEU A 82 -4.32 -14.02 1.74
N ASN A 83 -5.56 -14.34 2.10
CA ASN A 83 -5.94 -15.23 3.20
C ASN A 83 -5.26 -14.89 4.54
N PHE A 84 -5.50 -13.66 5.04
CA PHE A 84 -4.99 -13.22 6.35
C PHE A 84 -6.02 -12.39 7.12
N ASP A 85 -5.80 -12.28 8.44
CA ASP A 85 -6.60 -11.43 9.32
C ASP A 85 -5.67 -10.45 10.04
N ILE A 86 -5.76 -9.17 9.68
CA ILE A 86 -4.88 -8.14 10.24
C ILE A 86 -5.04 -8.01 11.75
N GLN A 87 -6.21 -8.27 12.31
CA GLN A 87 -6.45 -8.14 13.76
C GLN A 87 -5.72 -9.22 14.56
N LYS A 88 -5.46 -10.38 13.93
CA LYS A 88 -4.67 -11.47 14.54
C LYS A 88 -3.17 -11.23 14.42
N ILE A 89 -2.75 -10.53 13.36
CA ILE A 89 -1.33 -10.30 13.06
C ILE A 89 -0.81 -9.06 13.78
N ARG A 90 -1.59 -7.97 13.76
CA ARG A 90 -1.17 -6.68 14.30
C ARG A 90 -2.32 -6.03 15.09
N SER A 91 -1.97 -5.40 16.21
CA SER A 91 -2.93 -4.68 17.07
C SER A 91 -3.18 -3.23 16.64
N PHE A 92 -2.92 -2.87 15.38
CA PHE A 92 -3.02 -1.48 14.91
C PHE A 92 -4.47 -1.08 14.60
N GLN A 93 -4.81 0.17 14.94
CA GLN A 93 -6.08 0.75 14.52
C GLN A 93 -6.02 1.12 13.03
N LEU A 94 -6.80 0.41 12.22
CA LEU A 94 -6.93 0.70 10.79
C LEU A 94 -7.63 2.04 10.58
N LYS A 95 -7.00 2.94 9.83
CA LYS A 95 -7.67 4.17 9.37
C LYS A 95 -8.64 3.85 8.25
N LYS A 96 -9.75 4.59 8.18
CA LYS A 96 -10.83 4.35 7.21
C LYS A 96 -10.39 4.48 5.74
N HIS A 97 -9.37 5.31 5.47
CA HIS A 97 -8.86 5.66 4.14
C HIS A 97 -7.51 5.00 3.81
N GLU A 98 -7.13 3.96 4.57
CA GLU A 98 -5.87 3.24 4.37
C GLU A 98 -6.14 1.74 4.27
N VAL A 99 -5.34 1.06 3.45
CA VAL A 99 -5.31 -0.40 3.33
C VAL A 99 -3.91 -0.86 3.70
N TYR A 100 -3.83 -1.85 4.58
CA TYR A 100 -2.62 -2.35 5.20
C TYR A 100 -2.35 -3.79 4.76
N VAL A 101 -1.13 -4.05 4.31
CA VAL A 101 -0.66 -5.40 3.98
C VAL A 101 0.70 -5.63 4.65
N PRO A 102 0.76 -6.41 5.74
CA PRO A 102 2.02 -6.81 6.36
C PRO A 102 2.89 -7.64 5.40
N PHE A 103 4.20 -7.47 5.41
CA PHE A 103 5.06 -8.25 4.50
C PHE A 103 5.09 -9.73 4.83
N GLU A 104 4.90 -10.09 6.10
CA GLU A 104 4.84 -11.48 6.57
C GLU A 104 3.70 -12.30 5.93
N VAL A 105 2.64 -11.65 5.41
CA VAL A 105 1.55 -12.36 4.72
C VAL A 105 1.87 -12.65 3.25
N VAL A 106 2.87 -11.98 2.67
CA VAL A 106 3.32 -12.17 1.28
C VAL A 106 4.40 -13.24 1.26
N ASP A 107 4.00 -14.46 1.61
CA ASP A 107 4.90 -15.61 1.81
C ASP A 107 5.20 -16.38 0.51
N SER A 108 4.50 -16.09 -0.58
CA SER A 108 4.65 -16.77 -1.87
C SER A 108 4.63 -15.79 -3.05
N LYS A 109 5.19 -16.24 -4.18
CA LYS A 109 5.16 -15.47 -5.43
C LYS A 109 3.73 -15.24 -5.91
N GLU A 110 2.85 -16.22 -5.77
CA GLU A 110 1.43 -16.08 -6.10
C GLU A 110 0.77 -14.94 -5.31
N LYS A 111 1.02 -14.85 -4.00
CA LYS A 111 0.51 -13.74 -3.18
C LYS A 111 1.12 -12.40 -3.57
N MET A 112 2.39 -12.37 -3.96
CA MET A 112 3.02 -11.17 -4.50
C MET A 112 2.34 -10.71 -5.79
N ASP A 113 2.06 -11.62 -6.72
CA ASP A 113 1.40 -11.30 -7.98
C ASP A 113 -0.05 -10.82 -7.76
N LEU A 114 -0.80 -11.47 -6.85
CA LEU A 114 -2.12 -11.02 -6.42
C LEU A 114 -2.08 -9.60 -5.83
N LEU A 115 -1.10 -9.33 -4.96
CA LEU A 115 -0.92 -8.01 -4.36
C LEU A 115 -0.57 -6.95 -5.42
N LYS A 116 0.32 -7.24 -6.37
CA LYS A 116 0.66 -6.31 -7.47
C LYS A 116 -0.55 -5.98 -8.32
N ASN A 117 -1.33 -6.99 -8.71
CA ASN A 117 -2.58 -6.80 -9.47
C ASN A 117 -3.58 -5.93 -8.69
N PHE A 118 -3.69 -6.14 -7.38
CA PHE A 118 -4.54 -5.33 -6.52
C PHE A 118 -4.06 -3.87 -6.48
N ILE A 119 -2.76 -3.64 -6.27
CA ILE A 119 -2.15 -2.30 -6.26
C ILE A 119 -2.38 -1.58 -7.58
N GLU A 120 -2.17 -2.25 -8.72
CA GLU A 120 -2.36 -1.65 -10.04
C GLU A 120 -3.80 -1.20 -10.26
N LYS A 121 -4.78 -2.04 -9.89
CA LYS A 121 -6.21 -1.65 -9.94
C LYS A 121 -6.48 -0.40 -9.09
N GLN A 122 -5.93 -0.34 -7.87
CA GLN A 122 -6.11 0.84 -7.01
C GLN A 122 -5.39 2.07 -7.56
N TYR A 123 -4.24 1.90 -8.21
CA TYR A 123 -3.49 2.97 -8.84
C TYR A 123 -4.24 3.58 -10.03
N MET A 124 -4.83 2.74 -10.89
CA MET A 124 -5.66 3.22 -12.00
C MET A 124 -6.88 3.99 -11.49
N ALA A 125 -7.59 3.44 -10.50
CA ALA A 125 -8.71 4.14 -9.86
C ALA A 125 -8.26 5.46 -9.20
N PHE A 126 -7.06 5.51 -8.62
CA PHE A 126 -6.53 6.74 -8.03
C PHE A 126 -6.33 7.84 -9.09
N LYS A 127 -5.82 7.48 -10.28
CA LYS A 127 -5.59 8.42 -11.39
C LYS A 127 -6.87 8.91 -12.06
N GLU A 128 -7.93 8.11 -12.09
CA GLU A 128 -9.23 8.57 -12.63
C GLU A 128 -9.89 9.62 -11.73
N ASN A 129 -9.64 9.53 -10.42
CA ASN A 129 -10.26 10.39 -9.42
C ASN A 129 -9.43 11.65 -9.08
N ASN A 130 -8.17 11.76 -9.52
CA ASN A 130 -7.24 12.87 -9.23
C ASN A 130 -6.48 13.33 -10.47
#